data_AF-A0A2S2RC83-F1
#
_entry.id   AF-A0A2S2RC83-F1
#
_cell.length_a   1.000
_cell.length_b   1.000
_cell.length_c   1.000
_cell.angle_alpha   90.00
_cell.angle_beta   90.00
_cell.angle_gamma   90.00
#
_symmetry.space_group_name_H-M   'P 1'
#
loop_
_entity.id
_entity.type
_entity.pdbx_description
1 polymer ?
#
loop_
_entity_poly.entity_id
_entity_poly.type
_entity_poly.pdbx_seq_one_letter_code
_entity_poly.pdbx_strand_id
1 'polypeptide(L)'
;MRTFNKIRNELERQFLEMLQFNINVPSSVYAKYYFDLRSLAEDNELTFPAEPLSKERAKKLEAMSRVFEDKITAEFLKNGIKKWSSLDNISSSTIARKSIAILS
;
A
#
# COMPACT_ATOMS: atom_id res chain seq x y z
N MET A 1 -16.40 -19.86 -11.24
CA MET A 1 -15.24 -19.28 -10.52
C MET A 1 -13.90 -19.43 -11.27
N ARG A 2 -13.58 -20.59 -11.88
CA ARG A 2 -12.34 -20.79 -12.66
C ARG A 2 -12.22 -19.95 -13.95
N THR A 3 -13.34 -19.69 -14.63
CA THR A 3 -13.40 -18.96 -15.91
C THR A 3 -13.18 -17.45 -15.77
N PHE A 4 -13.69 -16.81 -14.72
CA PHE A 4 -13.55 -15.37 -14.48
C PHE A 4 -12.08 -14.95 -14.28
N ASN A 5 -11.32 -15.72 -13.49
CA ASN A 5 -9.89 -15.49 -13.30
C ASN A 5 -9.10 -15.65 -14.61
N LYS A 6 -9.51 -16.58 -15.48
CA LYS A 6 -8.87 -16.76 -16.78
C LYS A 6 -9.07 -15.54 -17.70
N ILE A 7 -10.27 -14.93 -17.69
CA ILE A 7 -10.57 -13.72 -18.48
C ILE A 7 -9.78 -12.52 -17.96
N ARG A 8 -9.77 -12.31 -16.64
CA ARG A 8 -9.03 -11.21 -16.03
C ARG A 8 -7.52 -11.29 -16.32
N ASN A 9 -6.95 -12.49 -16.19
CA ASN A 9 -5.52 -12.70 -16.43
C ASN A 9 -5.14 -12.53 -17.91
N GLU A 10 -6.02 -12.92 -18.84
CA GLU A 10 -5.79 -12.70 -20.28
C GLU A 10 -5.84 -11.22 -20.65
N LEU A 11 -6.82 -10.50 -20.10
CA LEU A 11 -6.93 -9.04 -20.30
C LEU A 11 -5.72 -8.31 -19.72
N GLU A 12 -5.26 -8.70 -18.53
CA GLU A 12 -4.04 -8.18 -17.92
C GLU A 12 -2.81 -8.42 -18.83
N ARG A 13 -2.68 -9.63 -19.37
CA ARG A 13 -1.59 -9.97 -20.30
C ARG A 13 -1.62 -9.11 -21.57
N GLN A 14 -2.78 -8.95 -22.18
CA GLN A 14 -2.93 -8.13 -23.39
C GLN A 14 -2.60 -6.64 -23.12
N PHE A 15 -3.00 -6.12 -21.96
CA PHE A 15 -2.70 -4.74 -21.59
C PHE A 15 -1.19 -4.51 -21.41
N LEU A 16 -0.50 -5.43 -20.74
CA LEU A 16 0.96 -5.37 -20.58
C LEU A 16 1.70 -5.50 -21.91
N GLU A 17 1.21 -6.33 -22.82
CA GLU A 17 1.77 -6.50 -24.17
C GLU A 17 1.64 -5.21 -25.00
N MET A 18 0.50 -4.51 -24.92
CA MET A 18 0.32 -3.20 -25.56
C MET A 18 1.27 -2.13 -24.99
N LEU A 19 1.55 -2.18 -23.69
CA LEU A 19 2.55 -1.31 -23.06
C LEU A 19 4.00 -1.72 -23.40
N GLN A 20 4.20 -2.80 -24.15
CA GLN A 20 5.51 -3.42 -24.37
C GLN A 20 6.24 -3.69 -23.04
N PHE A 21 5.47 -4.03 -22.00
CA PHE A 21 5.92 -4.19 -20.62
C PHE A 21 6.59 -2.96 -19.99
N ASN A 22 6.48 -1.79 -20.62
CA ASN A 22 7.00 -0.56 -20.05
C ASN A 22 6.05 -0.01 -18.97
N ILE A 23 6.31 -0.40 -17.73
CA ILE A 23 5.57 0.03 -16.54
C ILE A 23 6.23 1.21 -15.82
N ASN A 24 7.32 1.75 -16.37
CA ASN A 24 8.08 2.82 -15.74
C ASN A 24 7.36 4.15 -15.91
N VAL A 25 6.63 4.57 -14.89
CA VAL A 25 5.92 5.85 -14.86
C VAL A 25 6.52 6.73 -13.75
N PRO A 26 6.94 7.97 -14.04
CA PRO A 26 7.38 8.90 -13.00
C PRO A 26 6.27 9.14 -11.97
N SER A 27 6.64 9.27 -10.69
CA SER A 27 5.67 9.41 -9.60
C SER A 27 4.71 10.60 -9.79
N SER A 28 5.20 11.72 -10.34
CA SER A 28 4.37 12.90 -10.64
C SER A 28 3.31 12.62 -11.70
N VAL A 29 3.67 11.88 -12.75
CA VAL A 29 2.78 11.50 -13.84
C VAL A 29 1.72 10.53 -13.31
N TYR A 30 2.14 9.52 -12.54
CA TYR A 30 1.22 8.59 -11.89
C TYR A 30 0.23 9.33 -10.98
N ALA A 31 0.72 10.24 -10.13
CA ALA A 31 -0.12 10.98 -9.20
C ALA A 31 -1.18 11.82 -9.93
N LYS A 32 -0.77 12.56 -10.98
CA LYS A 32 -1.70 13.37 -11.79
C LYS A 32 -2.85 12.52 -12.32
N TYR A 33 -2.54 11.45 -13.04
CA TYR A 33 -3.56 10.59 -13.65
C TYR A 33 -4.38 9.79 -12.63
N TYR A 34 -3.79 9.44 -11.48
CA TYR A 34 -4.53 8.79 -10.40
C TYR A 34 -5.64 9.69 -9.86
N PHE A 35 -5.34 10.97 -9.60
CA PHE A 35 -6.34 11.92 -9.12
C PHE A 35 -7.41 12.20 -10.19
N ASP A 36 -7.00 12.38 -11.46
CA ASP A 36 -7.94 12.57 -12.56
C ASP A 36 -8.92 11.39 -12.67
N LEU A 37 -8.41 10.14 -12.62
CA LEU A 37 -9.24 8.93 -12.65
C LEU A 37 -10.13 8.80 -11.41
N ARG A 38 -9.67 9.23 -10.25
CA ARG A 38 -10.46 9.19 -9.02
C ARG A 38 -11.61 10.18 -9.07
N SER A 39 -11.37 11.43 -9.49
CA SER A 39 -12.42 12.43 -9.69
C SER A 39 -13.46 11.93 -10.70
N LEU A 40 -13.01 11.37 -11.84
CA LEU A 40 -13.93 10.78 -12.83
C LEU A 40 -14.76 9.63 -12.26
N ALA A 41 -14.19 8.77 -11.42
CA ALA A 41 -14.94 7.68 -10.79
C ALA A 41 -15.96 8.19 -9.77
N GLU A 42 -15.63 9.26 -9.03
CA GLU A 42 -16.55 9.94 -8.10
C GLU A 42 -17.73 10.54 -8.85
N ASP A 43 -17.49 11.21 -9.97
CA ASP A 43 -18.52 11.80 -10.83
C ASP A 43 -19.47 10.74 -11.45
N ASN A 44 -19.00 9.49 -11.61
CA ASN A 44 -19.76 8.40 -12.22
C ASN A 44 -20.29 7.38 -11.20
N GLU A 45 -20.23 7.66 -9.90
CA GLU A 45 -20.63 6.75 -8.81
C GLU A 45 -19.92 5.38 -8.86
N LEU A 46 -18.78 5.30 -9.54
CA LEU A 46 -17.93 4.10 -9.64
C LEU A 46 -16.90 4.03 -8.51
N THR A 47 -17.01 4.91 -7.52
CA THR A 47 -16.11 4.98 -6.39
C THR A 47 -16.08 3.64 -5.68
N PHE A 48 -14.93 2.97 -5.71
CA PHE A 48 -14.65 1.84 -4.84
C PHE A 48 -14.99 2.26 -3.40
N PRO A 49 -15.63 1.39 -2.58
CA PRO A 49 -15.96 1.75 -1.22
C PRO A 49 -14.66 2.13 -0.49
N ALA A 50 -14.45 3.43 -0.34
CA ALA A 50 -13.52 4.01 0.62
C ALA A 50 -14.18 3.93 2.00
N GLU A 51 -14.85 2.81 2.29
CA GLU A 51 -15.48 2.59 3.57
C GLU A 51 -14.41 2.77 4.62
N PRO A 52 -14.61 3.73 5.55
CA PRO A 52 -13.74 3.90 6.68
C PRO A 52 -13.49 2.54 7.32
N LEU A 53 -12.24 2.28 7.67
CA LEU A 53 -11.86 1.02 8.25
C LEU A 53 -12.71 0.81 9.52
N SER A 54 -13.48 -0.28 9.59
CA SER A 54 -14.29 -0.55 10.78
C SER A 54 -13.39 -0.59 12.02
N LYS A 55 -13.91 -0.14 13.18
CA LYS A 55 -13.14 -0.12 14.44
C LYS A 55 -12.52 -1.47 14.77
N GLU A 56 -13.21 -2.56 14.43
CA GLU A 56 -12.72 -3.92 14.61
C GLU A 56 -11.58 -4.27 13.65
N ARG A 57 -11.71 -3.92 12.37
CA ARG A 57 -10.65 -4.14 11.36
C ARG A 57 -9.41 -3.30 11.66
N ALA A 58 -9.58 -2.07 12.14
CA ALA A 58 -8.50 -1.21 12.61
C ALA A 58 -7.72 -1.85 13.77
N LYS A 59 -8.42 -2.29 14.82
CA LYS A 59 -7.79 -2.98 15.96
C LYS A 59 -7.05 -4.24 15.55
N LYS A 60 -7.63 -5.03 14.64
CA LYS A 60 -7.01 -6.27 14.14
C LYS A 60 -5.69 -5.97 13.42
N LEU A 61 -5.65 -4.91 12.59
CA LEU A 61 -4.44 -4.49 11.90
C LEU A 61 -3.37 -3.95 12.86
N GLU A 62 -3.77 -3.15 13.85
CA GLU A 62 -2.84 -2.63 14.87
C GLU A 62 -2.18 -3.77 15.66
N ALA A 63 -2.96 -4.77 16.08
CA ALA A 63 -2.44 -5.95 16.77
C ALA A 63 -1.44 -6.73 15.90
N MET A 64 -1.74 -6.92 14.61
CA MET A 64 -0.82 -7.59 13.68
C MET A 64 0.47 -6.81 13.47
N SER A 65 0.37 -5.48 13.31
CA SER A 65 1.52 -4.60 13.14
C SER A 65 2.46 -4.68 14.34
N ARG A 66 1.89 -4.65 15.56
CA ARG A 66 2.67 -4.72 16.81
C ARG A 66 3.43 -6.03 16.94
N VAL A 67 2.80 -7.16 16.62
CA VAL A 67 3.48 -8.48 16.61
C VAL A 67 4.64 -8.51 15.61
N PHE A 68 4.53 -7.81 14.49
CA PHE A 68 5.60 -7.73 13.50
C PHE A 68 6.73 -6.80 13.95
N GLU A 69 6.42 -5.65 14.55
CA GLU A 69 7.41 -4.77 15.17
C GLU A 69 8.19 -5.47 16.28
N ASP A 70 7.52 -6.22 17.15
CA ASP A 70 8.16 -7.00 18.21
C ASP A 70 9.11 -8.07 17.64
N LYS A 71 8.74 -8.72 16.52
CA LYS A 71 9.61 -9.67 15.81
C LYS A 71 10.82 -8.98 15.17
N ILE A 72 10.61 -7.85 14.50
CA ILE A 72 11.71 -7.09 13.89
C ILE A 72 12.67 -6.58 14.95
N THR A 73 12.16 -6.02 16.05
CA THR A 73 12.98 -5.50 17.15
C THR A 73 13.76 -6.63 17.83
N ALA A 74 13.14 -7.79 18.06
CA ALA A 74 13.84 -8.97 18.57
C ALA A 74 14.94 -9.46 17.61
N GLU A 75 14.68 -9.53 16.30
CA GLU A 75 15.67 -9.88 15.28
C GLU A 75 16.80 -8.84 15.18
N PHE A 76 16.48 -7.56 15.32
CA PHE A 76 17.45 -6.45 15.31
C PHE A 76 18.39 -6.51 16.52
N LEU A 77 17.86 -6.80 17.71
CA LEU A 77 18.63 -7.01 18.92
C LEU A 77 19.54 -8.24 18.83
N LYS A 78 19.08 -9.30 18.14
CA LYS A 78 19.81 -10.57 18.02
C LYS A 78 20.92 -10.56 16.98
N ASN A 79 20.73 -9.92 15.83
CA ASN A 79 21.60 -10.09 14.66
C ASN A 79 22.54 -8.90 14.40
N GLY A 80 22.50 -7.85 15.23
CA GLY A 80 23.23 -6.62 14.97
C GLY A 80 22.64 -5.84 13.80
N ILE A 81 22.79 -4.52 13.83
CA ILE A 81 22.09 -3.55 12.98
C ILE A 81 22.37 -3.80 11.48
N LYS A 82 21.46 -4.48 10.77
CA LYS A 82 21.36 -4.37 9.31
C LYS A 82 20.41 -3.22 8.97
N LYS A 83 20.93 -2.00 9.05
CA LYS A 83 20.23 -0.80 8.55
C LYS A 83 20.04 -0.94 7.05
N TRP A 84 18.80 -0.84 6.57
CA TRP A 84 18.56 -0.53 5.16
C TRP A 84 19.01 0.91 4.91
N SER A 85 19.74 1.13 3.83
CA SER A 85 20.34 2.43 3.46
C SER A 85 19.33 3.57 3.32
N SER A 86 18.03 3.27 3.23
CA SER A 86 16.94 4.24 3.18
C SER A 86 16.51 4.80 4.55
N LEU A 87 17.05 4.33 5.68
CA LEU A 87 16.66 4.76 7.03
C LEU A 87 17.52 5.90 7.63
N ASP A 88 18.60 6.32 6.97
CA ASP A 88 19.57 7.25 7.57
C ASP A 88 19.07 8.70 7.69
N ASN A 89 17.98 9.08 7.01
CA ASN A 89 17.41 10.44 7.09
C ASN A 89 16.28 10.59 8.14
N ILE A 90 15.96 9.52 8.87
CA ILE A 90 14.81 9.51 9.82
C ILE A 90 15.26 9.63 11.29
N SER A 91 16.57 9.62 11.55
CA SER A 91 17.13 9.41 12.90
C SER A 91 17.21 10.65 13.80
N SER A 92 16.26 11.59 13.73
CA SER A 92 16.19 12.66 14.76
C SER A 92 14.85 12.81 15.47
N SER A 93 13.77 12.09 15.10
CA SER A 93 12.44 12.38 15.66
C SER A 93 11.49 11.22 15.98
N THR A 94 11.90 9.94 15.91
CA THR A 94 10.88 8.86 15.75
C THR A 94 10.93 7.70 16.74
N ILE A 95 11.45 7.89 17.95
CA ILE A 95 11.27 6.92 19.05
C ILE A 95 9.79 6.77 19.47
N ALA A 96 8.87 7.59 18.95
CA ALA A 96 7.44 7.44 19.20
C ALA A 96 6.59 7.83 17.97
N ARG A 97 6.72 7.11 16.85
CA ARG A 97 5.65 7.18 15.82
C ARG A 97 4.49 6.29 16.27
N LYS A 98 3.55 6.86 17.02
CA LYS A 98 2.21 6.28 17.16
C LYS A 98 1.49 6.47 15.82
N SER A 99 1.23 5.38 15.11
CA SER A 99 0.41 5.38 13.90
C SER A 99 -1.02 5.75 14.28
N ILE A 100 -1.46 6.97 14.01
CA ILE A 100 -2.83 7.42 14.29
C ILE A 100 -3.70 6.93 13.13
N ALA A 101 -4.60 5.98 13.42
CA ALA A 101 -5.68 5.65 12.50
C ALA A 101 -6.76 6.74 12.62
N ILE A 102 -7.10 7.37 11.49
CA ILE A 102 -8.26 8.27 11.43
C ILE A 102 -9.51 7.39 11.40
N LEU A 103 -10.26 7.40 12.51
CA LEU A 103 -11.55 6.73 12.63
C LEU A 103 -12.63 7.78 12.36
N SER A 104 -13.42 7.63 11.29
CA SER A 104 -14.70 8.34 11.12
C SER A 104 -15.84 7.54 11.73
#